data_AF-A0A257JAX9-F1
#
_entry.id   AF-A0A257JAX9-F1
#
_cell.length_a   1.000
_cell.length_b   1.000
_cell.length_c   1.000
_cell.angle_alpha   90.00
_cell.angle_beta   90.00
_cell.angle_gamma   90.00
#
_symmetry.space_group_name_H-M   'P 1'
#
loop_
_entity.id
_entity.type
_entity.pdbx_description
1 polymer ?
#
loop_
_entity_poly.entity_id
_entity_poly.type
_entity_poly.pdbx_seq_one_letter_code
_entity_poly.pdbx_strand_id
1 'polypeptide(L)'
;MGYEARYESAVGVGRSRDTAGRLLFLNTGADFPASKYDTKEYFAEARLPLLKDSKFGKLAELSGAFRRSEYSTVGEQDTYSFQALYRPISSLLFRGSFGEAIRVPSLADAYSPLTQTFANGFVDPCDRLAINALSADGQGFRRANCAALLCSQWSGDPTTGTLITYTSGV
;
A
#
# COMPACT_ATOMS: atom_id res chain seq x y z
N MET A 1 24.69 24.47 -11.78
CA MET A 1 23.60 23.78 -12.50
C MET A 1 24.01 22.37 -12.85
N GLY A 2 23.06 21.46 -13.06
CA GLY A 2 23.32 20.06 -13.40
C GLY A 2 22.08 19.40 -14.01
N TYR A 3 22.29 18.20 -14.54
CA TYR A 3 21.27 17.34 -15.13
C TYR A 3 21.44 15.92 -14.61
N GLU A 4 20.33 15.26 -14.31
CA GLU A 4 20.30 13.89 -13.83
C GLU A 4 19.19 13.09 -14.54
N ALA A 5 19.48 11.85 -14.92
CA ALA A 5 18.49 10.93 -15.46
C ALA A 5 18.51 9.63 -14.66
N ARG A 6 17.32 9.15 -14.29
CA ARG A 6 17.12 7.93 -13.50
C ARG A 6 16.09 7.03 -14.17
N TYR A 7 16.28 5.73 -13.97
CA TYR A 7 15.35 4.70 -14.43
C TYR A 7 15.07 3.75 -13.28
N GLU A 8 13.80 3.47 -13.01
CA GLU A 8 13.37 2.55 -11.97
C GLU A 8 12.39 1.52 -12.53
N SER A 9 12.52 0.27 -12.08
CA SER A 9 11.62 -0.82 -12.45
C SER A 9 11.32 -1.69 -11.25
N ALA A 10 10.08 -2.14 -11.15
CA ALA A 10 9.61 -3.06 -10.13
C ALA A 10 8.81 -4.21 -10.76
N VAL A 11 9.08 -5.42 -10.28
CA VAL A 11 8.33 -6.63 -10.58
C VAL A 11 8.32 -7.47 -9.31
N GLY A 12 7.24 -8.20 -9.08
CA GLY A 12 7.10 -9.03 -7.90
C GLY A 12 6.19 -10.20 -8.17
N VAL A 13 6.56 -11.38 -7.67
CA VAL A 13 5.68 -12.55 -7.70
C VAL A 13 4.80 -12.48 -6.46
N GLY A 14 3.50 -12.57 -6.70
CA GLY A 14 2.46 -12.59 -5.69
C GLY A 14 2.43 -13.92 -4.94
N ARG A 15 1.51 -14.02 -3.98
CA ARG A 15 1.33 -15.24 -3.18
C ARG A 15 0.16 -16.03 -3.75
N SER A 16 0.41 -17.28 -4.12
CA SER A 16 -0.61 -18.23 -4.53
C SER A 16 -1.43 -18.74 -3.34
N ARG A 17 -2.49 -19.52 -3.61
CA ARG A 17 -3.40 -20.06 -2.57
C ARG A 17 -2.69 -20.95 -1.55
N ASP A 18 -1.49 -21.41 -1.87
CA ASP A 18 -0.60 -22.20 -1.05
C ASP A 18 0.86 -21.75 -1.19
N THR A 19 1.68 -22.05 -0.17
CA THR A 19 3.14 -21.93 -0.24
C THR A 19 3.75 -23.13 0.46
N ALA A 20 4.60 -23.88 -0.25
CA ALA A 20 5.19 -25.14 0.22
C ALA A 20 4.15 -26.16 0.72
N GLY A 21 3.01 -26.28 0.03
CA GLY A 21 1.94 -27.23 0.38
C GLY A 21 1.06 -26.81 1.56
N ARG A 22 1.28 -25.62 2.14
CA ARG A 22 0.42 -25.06 3.18
C ARG A 22 -0.58 -24.09 2.57
N LEU A 23 -1.87 -24.37 2.75
CA LEU A 23 -2.94 -23.46 2.37
C LEU A 23 -2.81 -22.14 3.15
N LEU A 24 -2.77 -21.02 2.44
CA LEU A 24 -2.65 -19.68 3.03
C LEU A 24 -4.01 -19.05 3.34
N PHE A 25 -5.07 -19.85 3.47
CA PHE A 25 -6.44 -19.38 3.73
C PHE A 25 -6.89 -18.23 2.81
N LEU A 26 -6.48 -18.29 1.54
CA LEU A 26 -6.75 -17.27 0.52
C LEU A 26 -6.16 -15.87 0.86
N ASN A 27 -5.11 -15.79 1.70
CA ASN A 27 -4.23 -14.62 1.82
C ASN A 27 -3.32 -14.53 0.57
N THR A 28 -3.95 -14.38 -0.59
CA THR A 28 -3.30 -14.35 -1.89
C THR A 28 -3.10 -12.91 -2.33
N GLY A 29 -1.93 -12.63 -2.89
CA GLY A 29 -1.64 -11.37 -3.57
C GLY A 29 -1.40 -11.65 -5.03
N ALA A 30 -1.98 -10.84 -5.92
CA ALA A 30 -1.64 -10.90 -7.33
C ALA A 30 -0.16 -10.52 -7.54
N ASP A 31 0.41 -10.99 -8.65
CA ASP A 31 1.74 -10.59 -9.06
C ASP A 31 1.79 -9.06 -9.24
N PHE A 32 2.86 -8.45 -8.75
CA PHE A 32 3.12 -7.04 -9.02
C PHE A 32 3.52 -6.92 -10.50
N PRO A 33 2.72 -6.21 -11.31
CA PRO A 33 2.98 -6.13 -12.75
C PRO A 33 4.33 -5.47 -13.00
N ALA A 34 5.02 -5.90 -14.05
CA ALA A 34 6.27 -5.27 -14.46
C ALA A 34 6.01 -3.79 -14.77
N SER A 35 6.43 -2.92 -13.86
CA SER A 35 6.15 -1.49 -13.88
C SER A 35 7.46 -0.73 -13.87
N LYS A 36 7.51 0.38 -14.60
CA LYS A 36 8.71 1.19 -14.74
C LYS A 36 8.37 2.65 -14.86
N TYR A 37 9.28 3.51 -14.41
CA TYR A 37 9.26 4.93 -14.73
C TYR A 37 10.67 5.44 -14.95
N ASP A 38 10.76 6.51 -15.74
CA ASP A 38 11.97 7.24 -16.02
C ASP A 38 11.80 8.68 -15.53
N THR A 39 12.91 9.26 -15.08
CA THR A 39 12.96 10.62 -14.56
C THR A 39 14.13 11.35 -15.18
N LYS A 40 13.88 12.56 -15.67
CA LYS A 40 14.91 13.49 -16.14
C LYS A 40 14.78 14.78 -15.36
N GLU A 41 15.86 15.22 -14.73
CA GLU A 41 15.87 16.38 -13.86
C GLU A 41 16.94 17.36 -14.30
N TYR A 42 16.57 18.63 -14.33
CA TYR A 42 17.50 19.74 -14.44
C TYR A 42 17.43 20.57 -13.17
N PHE A 43 18.57 20.91 -12.60
CA PHE A 43 18.63 21.74 -11.40
C PHE A 43 19.66 22.85 -11.54
N ALA A 44 19.33 24.01 -10.98
CA ALA A 44 20.21 25.15 -10.87
C ALA A 44 20.13 25.70 -9.46
N GLU A 45 21.29 25.93 -8.85
CA GLU A 45 21.41 26.63 -7.58
C GLU A 45 22.39 27.78 -7.71
N ALA A 46 22.11 28.86 -7.01
CA ALA A 46 22.93 30.04 -6.94
C ALA A 46 22.96 30.56 -5.51
N ARG A 47 24.13 31.05 -5.09
CA ARG A 47 24.31 31.71 -3.80
C ARG A 47 25.01 33.03 -4.01
N LEU A 48 24.40 34.10 -3.50
CA LEU A 48 24.87 35.46 -3.63
C LEU A 48 25.16 36.03 -2.24
N PRO A 49 26.44 36.17 -1.86
CA PRO A 49 26.81 36.91 -0.66
C PRO A 49 26.62 38.41 -0.92
N LEU A 50 25.68 39.03 -0.22
CA LEU A 50 25.38 40.46 -0.36
C LEU A 50 26.31 41.33 0.49
N LEU A 51 26.56 40.91 1.73
CA LEU A 51 27.34 41.68 2.70
C LEU A 51 28.23 40.75 3.50
N LYS A 52 29.46 41.19 3.77
CA LYS A 52 30.40 40.54 4.68
C LYS A 52 31.15 41.61 5.45
N ASP A 53 31.11 41.52 6.78
CA ASP A 53 31.83 42.41 7.71
C ASP A 53 31.69 43.91 7.39
N SER A 54 30.46 44.39 7.20
CA SER A 54 30.17 45.78 6.85
C SER A 54 29.54 46.57 8.01
N LYS A 55 29.41 47.89 7.84
CA LYS A 55 28.70 48.76 8.79
C LYS A 55 27.21 48.42 8.96
N PHE A 56 26.63 47.72 7.99
CA PHE A 56 25.23 47.30 7.99
C PHE A 56 25.01 45.90 8.55
N GLY A 57 26.07 45.16 8.88
CA GLY A 57 25.96 43.81 9.43
C GLY A 57 27.17 42.94 9.10
N LYS A 58 27.29 41.83 9.82
CA LYS A 58 28.39 40.85 9.68
C LYS A 58 28.22 39.93 8.47
N LEU A 59 27.00 39.55 8.13
CA LEU A 59 26.72 38.69 6.97
C LEU A 59 25.32 38.96 6.42
N ALA A 60 25.19 39.05 5.11
CA ALA A 60 23.92 38.88 4.43
C ALA A 60 24.12 37.99 3.20
N GLU A 61 23.33 36.94 3.07
CA GLU A 61 23.41 35.98 1.97
C GLU A 61 22.01 35.63 1.46
N LEU A 62 21.88 35.57 0.14
CA LEU A 62 20.70 35.03 -0.53
C LEU A 62 21.10 33.77 -1.29
N SER A 63 20.31 32.72 -1.14
CA SER A 63 20.45 31.49 -1.93
C SER A 63 19.15 31.16 -2.62
N GLY A 64 19.24 30.73 -3.87
CA GLY A 64 18.12 30.24 -4.66
C GLY A 64 18.46 28.90 -5.28
N ALA A 65 17.47 28.01 -5.33
CA ALA A 65 17.54 26.75 -6.08
C ALA A 65 16.25 26.56 -6.86
N PHE A 66 16.38 26.02 -8.06
CA PHE A 66 15.28 25.66 -8.95
C PHE A 66 15.57 24.28 -9.54
N ARG A 67 14.56 23.41 -9.58
CA ARG A 67 14.65 22.08 -10.16
C ARG A 67 13.39 21.79 -10.97
N ARG A 68 13.58 21.46 -12.25
CA ARG A 68 12.56 20.95 -13.16
C ARG A 68 12.75 19.45 -13.31
N SER A 69 11.71 18.67 -13.06
CA SER A 69 11.74 17.21 -13.07
C SER A 69 10.64 16.69 -13.99
N GLU A 70 11.02 15.94 -15.02
CA GLU A 70 10.12 15.29 -15.95
C GLU A 70 10.03 13.81 -15.58
N TYR A 71 8.84 13.37 -15.15
CA TYR A 71 8.54 11.98 -14.83
C TYR A 71 7.63 11.40 -15.92
N SER A 72 7.92 10.20 -16.42
CA SER A 72 7.05 9.55 -17.42
C SER A 72 5.66 9.15 -16.90
N THR A 73 5.46 9.14 -15.58
CA THR A 73 4.19 8.78 -14.93
C THR A 73 3.29 9.98 -14.64
N VAL A 74 3.82 11.02 -14.00
CA VAL A 74 3.06 12.19 -13.51
C VAL A 74 3.31 13.48 -14.31
N GLY A 75 4.19 13.42 -15.32
CA GLY A 75 4.55 14.57 -16.15
C GLY A 75 5.63 15.47 -15.54
N GLU A 76 5.68 16.71 -16.04
CA GLU A 76 6.64 17.73 -15.62
C GLU A 76 6.25 18.38 -14.29
N GLN A 77 7.24 18.59 -13.43
CA GLN A 77 7.07 19.19 -12.11
C GLN A 77 8.22 20.14 -11.80
N ASP A 78 7.88 21.33 -11.30
CA ASP A 78 8.84 22.36 -10.93
C ASP A 78 8.90 22.54 -9.41
N THR A 79 10.10 22.64 -8.87
CA THR A 79 10.34 22.89 -7.45
C THR A 79 11.36 24.01 -7.29
N TYR A 80 11.19 24.81 -6.25
CA TYR A 80 12.06 25.96 -5.99
C TYR A 80 12.27 26.18 -4.50
N SER A 81 13.41 26.76 -4.16
CA SER A 81 13.75 27.14 -2.79
C SER A 81 14.50 28.47 -2.80
N PHE A 82 14.09 29.37 -1.94
CA PHE A 82 14.74 30.64 -1.65
C PHE A 82 15.07 30.69 -0.17
N GLN A 83 16.29 31.10 0.16
CA GLN A 83 16.70 31.29 1.55
C GLN A 83 17.45 32.60 1.69
N ALA A 84 17.19 33.29 2.79
CA ALA A 84 17.84 34.52 3.16
C ALA A 84 18.45 34.37 4.55
N LEU A 85 19.69 34.82 4.69
CA LEU A 85 20.46 34.80 5.91
C LEU A 85 20.92 36.23 6.20
N TYR A 86 20.67 36.73 7.40
CA TYR A 86 21.12 38.05 7.81
C TYR A 86 21.61 38.03 9.25
N ARG A 87 22.86 38.47 9.43
CA ARG A 87 23.55 38.53 10.72
C ARG A 87 23.91 39.99 11.00
N PRO A 88 23.11 40.72 11.79
CA PRO A 88 23.45 42.09 12.17
C PRO A 88 24.70 42.13 13.07
N ILE A 89 24.77 41.25 14.07
CA ILE A 89 25.88 41.12 15.04
C ILE A 89 26.35 39.67 15.11
N SER A 90 27.57 39.42 15.61
CA SER A 90 28.15 38.07 15.66
C SER A 90 27.31 37.05 16.41
N SER A 91 26.55 37.48 17.42
CA SER A 91 25.72 36.62 18.28
C SER A 91 24.29 36.37 17.76
N LEU A 92 23.84 37.05 16.70
CA LEU A 92 22.44 36.98 16.25
C LEU A 92 22.34 36.75 14.74
N LEU A 93 21.70 35.65 14.32
CA LEU A 93 21.45 35.31 12.93
C LEU A 93 19.94 35.14 12.69
N PHE A 94 19.42 35.89 11.74
CA PHE A 94 18.09 35.69 11.17
C PHE A 94 18.19 34.81 9.93
N ARG A 95 17.31 33.81 9.84
CA ARG A 95 17.17 32.94 8.68
C ARG A 95 15.71 32.85 8.27
N GLY A 96 15.45 33.05 6.99
CA GLY A 96 14.15 32.79 6.37
C GLY A 96 14.32 31.83 5.20
N SER A 97 13.36 30.93 5.01
CA SER A 97 13.32 30.03 3.85
C SER A 97 11.89 29.94 3.33
N PHE A 98 11.75 29.97 2.02
CA PHE A 98 10.49 29.80 1.31
C PHE A 98 10.72 28.87 0.13
N GLY A 99 9.82 27.94 -0.12
CA GLY A 99 10.00 27.01 -1.24
C GLY A 99 8.90 25.97 -1.32
N GLU A 100 8.94 25.23 -2.41
CA GLU A 100 7.98 24.21 -2.79
C GLU A 100 8.72 22.90 -3.05
N ALA A 101 8.16 21.81 -2.52
CA ALA A 101 8.67 20.45 -2.68
C ALA A 101 7.51 19.51 -3.01
N ILE A 102 7.78 18.54 -3.88
CA ILE A 102 6.78 17.56 -4.34
C ILE A 102 7.19 16.13 -3.98
N ARG A 103 6.21 15.24 -3.79
CA ARG A 103 6.42 13.78 -3.67
C ARG A 103 5.60 13.06 -4.73
N VAL A 104 6.28 12.53 -5.74
CA VAL A 104 5.67 11.66 -6.75
C VAL A 104 5.34 10.30 -6.13
N PRO A 105 4.21 9.66 -6.47
CA PRO A 105 3.90 8.29 -6.04
C PRO A 105 5.00 7.31 -6.44
N SER A 106 5.33 6.39 -5.54
CA SER A 106 6.25 5.29 -5.88
C SER A 106 5.57 4.29 -6.83
N LEU A 107 6.36 3.39 -7.46
CA LEU A 107 5.79 2.30 -8.26
C LEU A 107 4.80 1.45 -7.48
N ALA A 108 5.06 1.22 -6.18
CA ALA A 108 4.14 0.51 -5.32
C ALA A 108 2.83 1.29 -5.10
N ASP A 109 2.92 2.59 -4.85
CA ASP A 109 1.73 3.43 -4.64
C ASP A 109 0.85 3.50 -5.90
N ALA A 110 1.45 3.52 -7.10
CA ALA A 110 0.73 3.68 -8.36
C ALA A 110 0.26 2.36 -9.00
N TYR A 111 1.01 1.26 -8.82
CA TYR A 111 0.78 0.00 -9.55
C TYR A 111 0.57 -1.21 -8.64
N SER A 112 0.53 -1.06 -7.31
CA SER A 112 0.27 -2.19 -6.42
C SER A 112 -1.11 -2.78 -6.71
N PRO A 113 -1.20 -4.10 -7.00
CA PRO A 113 -2.47 -4.74 -7.19
C PRO A 113 -3.26 -4.82 -5.88
N LEU A 114 -4.58 -4.91 -5.99
CA LEU A 114 -5.44 -5.22 -4.85
C LEU A 114 -5.15 -6.63 -4.35
N THR A 115 -4.97 -6.78 -3.04
CA THR A 115 -4.80 -8.08 -2.37
C THR A 115 -6.03 -8.39 -1.54
N GLN A 116 -6.47 -9.64 -1.53
CA GLN A 116 -7.49 -10.11 -0.59
C GLN A 116 -6.80 -10.74 0.61
N THR A 117 -7.06 -10.20 1.80
CA THR A 117 -6.49 -10.73 3.05
C THR A 117 -7.33 -11.85 3.65
N PHE A 118 -8.63 -11.85 3.38
CA PHE A 118 -9.59 -12.84 3.88
C PHE A 118 -10.68 -13.12 2.84
N ALA A 119 -11.06 -14.38 2.68
CA ALA A 119 -12.29 -14.75 2.02
C ALA A 119 -13.46 -14.64 3.01
N ASN A 120 -14.49 -13.89 2.64
CA ASN A 120 -15.69 -13.65 3.43
C ASN A 120 -16.90 -14.36 2.79
N GLY A 121 -17.93 -14.67 3.56
CA GLY A 121 -19.15 -15.31 3.02
C GLY A 121 -19.00 -16.81 2.77
N PHE A 122 -18.13 -17.50 3.51
CA PHE A 122 -18.21 -18.96 3.62
C PHE A 122 -19.56 -19.32 4.24
N VAL A 123 -20.48 -19.82 3.41
CA VAL A 123 -21.73 -20.39 3.86
C VAL A 123 -21.50 -21.88 3.98
N ASP A 124 -21.48 -22.38 5.22
CA ASP A 124 -21.55 -23.82 5.44
C ASP A 124 -22.87 -24.33 4.83
N PRO A 125 -22.83 -25.19 3.80
CA PRO A 125 -24.05 -25.75 3.22
C PRO A 125 -24.87 -26.59 4.21
N CYS A 126 -24.24 -26.98 5.33
CA CYS A 126 -24.85 -27.69 6.45
C CYS A 126 -25.37 -26.76 7.55
N ASP A 127 -25.19 -25.45 7.42
CA ASP A 127 -25.83 -24.47 8.30
C ASP A 127 -27.35 -24.49 8.12
N ARG A 128 -28.07 -24.28 9.23
CA ARG A 128 -29.53 -24.32 9.28
C ARG A 128 -30.15 -23.27 8.36
N LEU A 129 -29.56 -22.07 8.28
CA LEU A 129 -30.07 -21.00 7.41
C LEU A 129 -29.90 -21.36 5.93
N ALA A 130 -28.76 -21.97 5.57
CA ALA A 130 -28.50 -22.44 4.21
C ALA A 130 -29.42 -23.58 3.79
N ILE A 131 -29.70 -24.53 4.69
CA ILE A 131 -30.66 -25.62 4.45
C ILE A 131 -32.07 -25.05 4.28
N ASN A 132 -32.52 -24.18 5.19
CA ASN A 132 -33.87 -23.63 5.17
C ASN A 132 -34.17 -22.74 3.96
N ALA A 133 -33.14 -22.26 3.24
CA ALA A 133 -33.29 -21.52 2.00
C ALA A 133 -33.62 -22.42 0.79
N LEU A 134 -33.57 -23.75 0.92
CA LEU A 134 -33.89 -24.71 -0.15
C LEU A 134 -35.36 -25.14 -0.13
N SER A 135 -35.85 -25.67 -1.26
CA SER A 135 -37.13 -26.37 -1.33
C SER A 135 -37.17 -27.60 -0.40
N ALA A 136 -38.37 -28.08 -0.05
CA ALA A 136 -38.55 -29.21 0.88
C ALA A 136 -37.72 -30.45 0.48
N ASP A 137 -37.72 -30.81 -0.81
CA ASP A 137 -36.91 -31.92 -1.33
C ASP A 137 -35.40 -31.62 -1.19
N GLY A 138 -34.99 -30.40 -1.52
CA GLY A 138 -33.61 -29.94 -1.38
C GLY A 138 -33.09 -29.96 0.06
N GLN A 139 -33.96 -29.69 1.03
CA GLN A 139 -33.63 -29.81 2.46
C GLN A 139 -33.35 -31.25 2.85
N GLY A 140 -34.16 -32.21 2.38
CA GLY A 140 -33.96 -33.63 2.65
C GLY A 140 -32.61 -34.13 2.12
N PHE A 141 -32.30 -33.84 0.85
CA PHE A 141 -31.03 -34.21 0.25
C PHE A 141 -29.83 -33.54 0.93
N ARG A 142 -29.94 -32.24 1.26
CA ARG A 142 -28.85 -31.51 1.92
C ARG A 142 -28.56 -32.07 3.32
N ARG A 143 -29.58 -32.36 4.12
CA ARG A 143 -29.42 -32.95 5.46
C ARG A 143 -28.73 -34.32 5.40
N ALA A 144 -29.16 -35.18 4.47
CA ALA A 144 -28.56 -36.50 4.29
C ALA A 144 -27.07 -36.42 3.90
N ASN A 145 -26.74 -35.57 2.93
CA ASN A 145 -25.36 -35.36 2.49
C ASN A 145 -24.49 -34.77 3.62
N CYS A 146 -25.00 -33.80 4.37
CA CYS A 146 -24.31 -33.22 5.51
C CYS A 146 -24.02 -34.24 6.62
N ALA A 147 -25.00 -35.08 6.97
CA ALA A 147 -24.80 -36.15 7.94
C ALA A 147 -23.73 -37.16 7.49
N ALA A 148 -23.74 -37.56 6.21
CA ALA A 148 -22.73 -38.47 5.66
C ALA A 148 -21.32 -37.86 5.63
N LEU A 149 -21.20 -36.57 5.33
CA LEU A 149 -19.92 -35.84 5.33
C LEU A 149 -19.34 -35.67 6.73
N LEU A 150 -20.18 -35.41 7.74
CA LEU A 150 -19.74 -35.28 9.13
C LEU A 150 -19.25 -36.63 9.70
N CYS A 151 -19.93 -37.73 9.38
CA CYS A 151 -19.51 -39.08 9.76
C CYS A 151 -18.20 -39.55 9.09
N SER A 152 -17.79 -38.91 7.98
CA SER A 152 -16.54 -39.26 7.27
C SER A 152 -15.37 -38.33 7.58
N GLN A 153 -15.63 -37.10 8.03
CA GLN A 153 -14.58 -36.15 8.45
C GLN A 153 -14.21 -36.26 9.92
N TRP A 154 -15.19 -36.58 10.79
CA TRP A 154 -14.92 -36.85 12.19
C TRP A 154 -15.00 -38.35 12.38
N SER A 155 -13.84 -39.01 12.50
CA SER A 155 -13.70 -40.42 12.85
C SER A 155 -14.09 -40.70 14.31
N GLY A 156 -15.12 -40.03 14.80
CA GLY A 156 -15.79 -40.29 16.07
C GLY A 156 -17.13 -40.93 15.78
N ASP A 157 -17.20 -42.21 16.13
CA ASP A 157 -18.39 -43.06 16.18
C ASP A 157 -19.69 -42.30 16.55
N PRO A 158 -20.73 -42.32 15.68
CA PRO A 158 -22.02 -41.67 15.95
C PRO A 158 -22.80 -42.32 17.11
N THR A 159 -22.30 -43.41 17.71
CA THR A 159 -22.95 -44.06 18.85
C THR A 159 -22.39 -43.68 20.22
N THR A 160 -21.29 -42.90 20.30
CA THR A 160 -20.71 -42.51 21.61
C THR A 160 -20.37 -41.02 21.80
N GLY A 161 -20.62 -40.15 20.81
CA GLY A 161 -20.44 -38.70 20.94
C GLY A 161 -21.69 -37.92 20.55
N THR A 162 -22.39 -37.37 21.54
CA THR A 162 -23.49 -36.40 21.47
C THR A 162 -24.22 -36.32 20.13
N LEU A 163 -25.30 -37.09 19.99
CA LEU A 163 -26.38 -36.76 19.06
C LEU A 163 -26.78 -35.30 19.30
N ILE A 164 -26.43 -34.40 18.38
CA ILE A 164 -27.10 -33.10 18.30
C ILE A 164 -28.49 -33.39 17.73
N THR A 165 -29.36 -33.87 18.61
CA THR A 165 -30.78 -33.98 18.36
C THR A 165 -31.31 -32.55 18.21
N TYR A 166 -31.55 -32.11 16.98
CA TYR A 166 -32.40 -30.95 16.74
C TYR A 166 -33.85 -31.36 17.04
N THR A 167 -34.18 -31.47 18.33
CA THR A 167 -35.57 -31.55 18.81
C THR A 167 -36.13 -30.14 18.80
N SER A 168 -36.82 -29.76 17.73
CA SER A 168 -37.74 -28.63 17.77
C SER A 168 -39.01 -29.08 18.50
N GLY A 169 -39.09 -28.77 19.79
CA GLY A 169 -40.35 -28.75 20.52
C GLY A 169 -40.99 -27.37 20.38
N VAL A 170 -42.29 -27.40 20.00
CA VAL A 170 -43.28 -26.32 19.79
C VAL A 170 -42.94 -25.20 18.80
#